data_AF-A0A935NHQ0-F1
#
_entry.id   AF-A0A935NHQ0-F1
#
_cell.length_a   1.000
_cell.length_b   1.000
_cell.length_c   1.000
_cell.angle_alpha   90.00
_cell.angle_beta   90.00
_cell.angle_gamma   90.00
#
_symmetry.space_group_name_H-M   'P 1'
#
loop_
_entity.id
_entity.type
_entity.pdbx_description
1 polymer ?
#
loop_
_entity_poly.entity_id
_entity_poly.type
_entity_poly.pdbx_seq_one_letter_code
_entity_poly.pdbx_strand_id
1 'polypeptide(L)' 'MACIDHVSHKLPDLLTELNTLYNVEMQTGLEILTIRHYNAESITQFTQNRQILLQQQSLDTVQYVLREEENGIKKSHK' A
#
# COMPACT_ATOMS: atom_id res chain seq x y z
N MET A 1 -4.20 -6.50 10.73
CA MET A 1 -3.44 -6.35 9.48
C MET A 1 -2.06 -5.85 9.84
N ALA A 2 -1.00 -6.52 9.39
CA ALA A 2 0.38 -6.15 9.66
C ALA A 2 1.05 -5.74 8.34
N CYS A 3 1.88 -4.70 8.38
CA CYS A 3 2.71 -4.29 7.26
C CYS A 3 4.16 -4.51 7.66
N ILE A 4 4.89 -5.27 6.86
CA ILE A 4 6.26 -5.70 7.16
C ILE A 4 7.14 -5.50 5.94
N ASP A 5 8.39 -5.13 6.17
CA ASP A 5 9.36 -5.02 5.08
C ASP A 5 9.56 -6.38 4.40
N HIS A 6 9.72 -6.36 3.08
CA HIS A 6 9.91 -7.57 2.30
C HIS A 6 11.35 -8.11 2.46
N VAL A 7 11.60 -8.79 3.58
CA VAL A 7 12.87 -9.48 3.84
C VAL A 7 12.74 -10.95 3.42
N SER A 8 13.14 -11.24 2.18
CA SER A 8 12.90 -12.50 1.49
C SER A 8 13.28 -13.76 2.28
N HIS A 9 14.37 -13.72 3.06
CA HIS A 9 14.85 -14.86 3.85
C HIS A 9 14.18 -15.02 5.23
N LYS A 10 13.44 -14.01 5.72
CA LYS A 10 12.77 -14.05 7.03
C LYS A 10 11.28 -14.31 6.92
N LEU A 11 10.66 -13.93 5.80
CA LEU A 11 9.24 -14.08 5.57
C LEU A 11 8.74 -15.53 5.64
N PRO A 12 9.43 -16.53 5.06
CA PRO A 12 8.91 -17.91 5.06
C PRO A 12 8.72 -18.47 6.47
N ASP A 13 9.71 -18.28 7.35
CA ASP A 13 9.68 -18.78 8.73
C ASP A 13 8.59 -18.07 9.54
N LEU A 14 8.48 -16.74 9.42
CA LEU A 14 7.45 -15.95 10.08
C LEU A 14 6.04 -16.36 9.63
N LEU A 15 5.81 -16.54 8.33
CA LEU A 15 4.52 -16.99 7.81
C LEU A 15 4.18 -18.41 8.28
N THR A 16 5.17 -19.30 8.36
CA THR A 16 4.98 -20.66 8.85
C THR A 16 4.49 -20.65 10.30
N GLU A 17 5.13 -19.86 11.17
CA GLU A 17 4.73 -19.74 12.57
C GLU A 17 3.34 -19.11 12.71
N LEU A 18 3.06 -18.00 12.01
CA LEU A 18 1.78 -17.32 12.11
C LEU A 18 0.61 -18.16 11.59
N ASN A 19 0.82 -18.97 10.56
CA ASN A 19 -0.21 -19.86 10.01
C ASN A 19 -0.62 -20.99 10.98
N THR A 20 0.15 -21.25 12.04
CA THR A 20 -0.26 -22.19 13.09
C THR A 20 -1.38 -21.63 13.97
N LEU A 21 -1.50 -20.30 14.05
CA LEU A 21 -2.45 -19.60 14.93
C LEU A 21 -3.53 -18.82 14.16
N TYR A 22 -3.25 -18.42 12.92
CA TYR A 22 -4.09 -17.54 12.13
C TYR A 22 -4.20 -18.03 10.68
N ASN A 23 -5.27 -17.67 9.97
CA ASN A 23 -5.32 -17.82 8.52
C ASN A 23 -4.62 -16.60 7.86
N VAL A 24 -3.35 -16.75 7.48
CA VAL A 24 -2.53 -15.63 7.01
C VAL A 24 -2.51 -15.57 5.49
N GLU A 25 -2.93 -14.44 4.94
CA GLU A 25 -2.78 -14.13 3.51
C GLU A 25 -1.72 -13.06 3.31
N MET A 26 -0.81 -13.28 2.35
CA MET A 26 0.24 -12.32 2.00
C MET A 26 -0.09 -11.66 0.66
N GLN A 27 0.00 -10.33 0.62
CA GLN A 27 -0.10 -9.53 -0.60
C GLN A 27 1.26 -8.87 -0.86
N THR A 28 1.72 -8.92 -2.11
CA THR A 28 2.98 -8.28 -2.55
C THR A 28 2.69 -7.28 -3.67
N GLY A 29 3.72 -6.54 -4.12
CA GLY A 29 3.54 -5.48 -5.13
C GLY A 29 2.72 -4.30 -4.60
N LEU A 30 2.93 -3.96 -3.32
CA LEU A 30 2.24 -2.87 -2.64
C LEU A 30 3.22 -1.73 -2.38
N GLU A 31 2.69 -0.52 -2.34
CA GLU A 31 3.42 0.68 -1.99
C GLU A 31 2.84 1.33 -0.73
N ILE A 32 3.70 1.91 0.10
CA ILE A 32 3.28 2.69 1.27
C ILE A 32 3.56 4.16 0.97
N LEU A 33 2.49 4.97 0.94
CA LEU A 33 2.58 6.41 0.79
C LEU A 33 2.25 7.08 2.12
N THR A 34 3.14 7.92 2.63
CA THR A 34 2.88 8.76 3.80
C THR A 34 2.97 10.23 3.39
N ILE A 35 1.86 10.97 3.50
CA ILE A 35 1.80 12.41 3.25
C ILE A 35 1.71 13.13 4.59
N ARG A 36 2.63 14.05 4.85
CA ARG A 36 2.62 14.94 6.02
C ARG A 36 2.01 16.29 5.62
N HIS A 37 1.39 16.97 6.58
CA HIS A 37 0.70 18.25 6.38
C HIS A 37 -0.26 18.19 5.18
N TYR A 38 -1.01 17.09 5.08
CA TYR A 38 -1.79 16.79 3.89
C TYR A 38 -2.93 17.79 3.71
N ASN A 39 -3.30 18.00 2.45
CA ASN A 39 -4.52 18.70 2.07
C ASN A 39 -5.21 17.92 0.94
N ALA A 40 -6.38 18.36 0.50
CA ALA A 40 -7.16 17.65 -0.52
C ALA A 40 -6.42 17.54 -1.86
N GLU A 41 -5.64 18.56 -2.24
CA GLU A 41 -4.86 18.60 -3.47
C GLU A 41 -3.71 17.58 -3.44
N SER A 42 -2.91 17.59 -2.37
CA SER A 42 -1.80 16.65 -2.17
C SER A 42 -2.31 15.21 -2.17
N ILE A 43 -3.42 14.92 -1.47
CA ILE A 43 -4.01 13.57 -1.49
C ILE A 43 -4.32 13.16 -2.93
N THR A 44 -5.09 13.98 -3.65
CA THR A 44 -5.50 13.67 -5.03
C THR A 44 -4.32 13.46 -5.96
N GLN A 45 -3.30 14.33 -5.87
CA GLN A 45 -2.11 14.27 -6.70
C GLN A 45 -1.36 12.94 -6.55
N PHE A 46 -1.25 12.42 -5.32
CA PHE A 46 -0.46 11.22 -5.04
C PHE A 46 -1.28 9.93 -5.07
N THR A 47 -2.61 9.98 -4.97
CA THR A 47 -3.47 8.79 -5.00
C THR A 47 -4.22 8.61 -6.33
N GLN A 48 -4.16 9.57 -7.26
CA GLN A 48 -4.78 9.42 -8.59
C GLN A 48 -4.26 8.18 -9.32
N ASN A 49 -5.16 7.45 -9.99
CA ASN A 49 -4.87 6.24 -10.76
C ASN A 49 -4.21 5.11 -9.97
N ARG A 50 -4.32 5.11 -8.63
CA ARG A 50 -3.84 4.06 -7.76
C ARG A 50 -5.00 3.43 -7.01
N GLN A 51 -4.95 2.12 -6.85
CA GLN A 51 -5.90 1.41 -6.02
C GLN A 51 -5.51 1.60 -4.54
N ILE A 52 -6.40 2.21 -3.76
CA ILE A 52 -6.22 2.35 -2.31
C ILE A 52 -6.73 1.07 -1.63
N LEU A 53 -5.84 0.35 -0.95
CA LEU A 53 -6.17 -0.87 -0.20
C LEU A 53 -6.41 -0.56 1.28
N LEU A 54 -5.67 0.39 1.83
CA LEU A 54 -5.81 0.85 3.21
C LEU A 54 -5.57 2.36 3.28
N GLN A 55 -6.34 3.04 4.12
CA GLN A 55 -6.12 4.43 4.51
C GLN A 55 -6.07 4.51 6.04
N GLN A 56 -5.05 5.19 6.57
CA GLN A 56 -4.97 5.56 7.97
C GLN A 56 -4.64 7.06 8.07
N GLN A 57 -5.45 7.79 8.83
CA GLN A 57 -5.36 9.24 8.91
C GLN A 57 -5.21 9.70 10.36
N SER A 58 -4.33 10.67 10.56
CA SER A 58 -4.09 11.42 11.78
C SER A 58 -4.33 12.91 11.51
N LEU A 59 -4.18 13.77 12.52
CA LEU A 59 -4.31 15.22 12.33
C LEU A 59 -3.33 15.79 11.31
N ASP A 60 -2.08 15.31 11.30
CA ASP A 60 -1.00 15.88 10.50
C ASP A 60 -0.53 14.96 9.36
N THR A 61 -0.95 13.70 9.36
CA THR A 61 -0.45 12.69 8.44
C THR A 61 -1.55 11.83 7.90
N VAL A 62 -1.46 11.47 6.62
CA VAL A 62 -2.25 10.38 6.04
C VAL A 62 -1.30 9.35 5.43
N GLN A 63 -1.58 8.08 5.72
CA GLN A 63 -0.84 6.95 5.19
C GLN A 63 -1.78 6.07 4.38
N TYR A 64 -1.29 5.64 3.21
CA TYR A 64 -1.99 4.75 2.32
C TYR A 64 -1.15 3.50 2.04
N VAL A 65 -1.83 2.36 1.92
CA VAL A 65 -1.31 1.18 1.24
C VAL A 65 -1.95 1.15 -0.14
N LEU A 66 -1.12 1.22 -1.16
CA LEU A 66 -1.52 1.42 -2.55
C LEU A 66 -1.06 0.25 -3.41
N ARG A 67 -1.75 0.07 -4.53
CA ARG A 67 -1.32 -0.76 -5.66
C ARG A 67 -1.48 0.07 -6.93
N GLU A 68 -0.52 -0.02 -7.84
CA GLU A 68 -0.66 0.59 -9.17
C GLU A 68 -1.86 -0.05 -9.90
N GLU A 69 -2.77 0.74 -10.45
CA GLU A 69 -3.82 0.18 -11.31
C GLU A 69 -3.25 -0.11 -12.71
N GLU A 70 -3.31 -1.38 -13.15
CA GLU A 70 -2.91 -1.81 -14.50
C GLU A 70 -3.91 -1.41 -15.61
N ASN A 71 -4.65 -0.31 -15.43
CA ASN A 71 -5.63 0.16 -16.40
C ASN A 71 -4.99 1.08 -17.47
N GLY A 72 -4.45 0.44 -18.52
CA GLY A 72 -4.64 0.91 -19.89
C GLY A 72 -3.61 1.89 -20.46
N ILE A 73 -2.81 1.36 -21.38
CA ILE A 73 -2.14 2.09 -22.45
C ILE A 73 -3.11 3.10 -23.11
N LYS A 74 -2.60 4.34 -23.31
CA LYS A 74 -3.09 5.46 -24.14
C LYS A 74 -3.97 6.51 -23.44
N LYS A 75 -3.35 7.67 -23.14
CA LYS A 75 -3.72 8.90 -23.85
C LYS A 75 -2.46 9.64 -24.33
N SER A 76 -2.36 9.65 -25.65
CA SER A 76 -1.44 10.43 -26.46
C SER A 76 -1.44 11.88 -26.01
N HIS A 77 -0.26 12.43 -25.76
CA HIS A 77 -0.02 13.83 -26.00
C HIS A 77 -0.45 14.15 -27.44
N LYS A 78 -1.46 15.00 -27.60
CA LYS A 78 -1.51 16.00 -28.66
C LYS A 78 -2.51 17.08 -28.28
#